data_AF-A0A7V5U4B4-F1
#
_entry.id   AF-A0A7V5U4B4-F1
#
_cell.length_a   1.000
_cell.length_b   1.000
_cell.length_c   1.000
_cell.angle_alpha   90.00
_cell.angle_beta   90.00
_cell.angle_gamma   90.00
#
_symmetry.space_group_name_H-M   'P 1'
#
loop_
_entity.id
_entity.type
_entity.pdbx_description
1 polymer ?
#
loop_
_entity_poly.entity_id
_entity_poly.type
_entity_poly.pdbx_seq_one_letter_code
_entity_poly.pdbx_strand_id
1 'polypeptide(L)'
;MINRISFIVFSSLVLFSFALYAEEAAEGSDSLDSLMKRASEAEKMEDCETAYNLYNSALGEVELMDAEKYRNKIKELRSVITTKLYKLEPCYKACNPSERQKALFERAKSLSEEGQKKRMIQILRRMLVGKNEKCAFWKKVRAFLNTVPGEENINENADPCEVSEELRQEMNAAREEVKRLQSEITKYTNLKKGEFSKKVDDLVDFFKKIEEARIKIFQFREEFMDCDEVYKGLADDSNQLKSMYEQTRDVIITGYKGLVSNLVASVSNLKKQLKMKNEELEKIKDEYTRLKTQFDELSQFNEQIFNDLFALANIESIKPTVETEGKEYSAIFENVNEVIKDQKKVLELMKQKYPEYFENGVNIEALKRKQFVIDKMAQILGRFRDSPQGQTIGYNRTIDELNATSKMMESIIKNAKVKEETGIAKGESRWLVVALVLLVIIGIGAIISGIYLIRRKGSGDVQ
;
A
#
# COMPACT_ATOMS: atom_id res chain seq x y z
N MET A 1 33.33 -3.37 -64.36
CA MET A 1 34.16 -2.18 -64.02
C MET A 1 33.37 -1.22 -63.14
N ILE A 2 32.81 -1.68 -62.00
CA ILE A 2 32.19 -0.81 -60.98
C ILE A 2 32.32 -1.59 -59.65
N ASN A 3 33.52 -1.64 -59.04
CA ASN A 3 33.67 -2.15 -57.66
C ASN A 3 35.02 -1.83 -56.98
N ARG A 4 35.65 -0.70 -57.32
CA ARG A 4 36.89 -0.25 -56.63
C ARG A 4 36.88 1.19 -56.12
N ILE A 5 35.82 1.96 -56.41
CA ILE A 5 35.75 3.39 -56.02
C ILE A 5 35.06 3.56 -54.66
N SER A 6 34.14 2.67 -54.26
CA SER A 6 33.40 2.83 -52.99
C SER A 6 34.21 2.47 -51.74
N PHE A 7 35.27 1.66 -51.85
CA PHE A 7 36.08 1.24 -50.68
C PHE A 7 37.16 2.25 -50.30
N ILE A 8 37.62 3.06 -51.26
CA ILE A 8 38.59 4.14 -51.02
C ILE A 8 37.89 5.34 -50.38
N VAL A 9 36.64 5.64 -50.75
CA VAL A 9 35.87 6.74 -50.15
C VAL A 9 35.47 6.44 -48.70
N PHE A 10 35.15 5.18 -48.37
CA PHE A 10 34.82 4.79 -46.99
C PHE A 10 36.04 4.73 -46.05
N SER A 11 37.22 4.35 -46.56
CA SER A 11 38.44 4.33 -45.73
C SER A 11 38.95 5.75 -45.45
N SER A 12 38.78 6.69 -46.38
CA SER A 12 39.16 8.09 -46.20
C SER A 12 38.22 8.85 -45.24
N LEU A 13 36.92 8.53 -45.23
CA LEU A 13 35.95 9.16 -44.31
C LEU A 13 36.07 8.67 -42.87
N VAL A 14 36.42 7.39 -42.66
CA VAL A 14 36.71 6.87 -41.32
C VAL A 14 38.05 7.41 -40.79
N LEU A 15 39.08 7.55 -41.65
CA LEU A 15 40.35 8.17 -41.25
C LEU A 15 40.22 9.69 -41.00
N PHE A 16 39.35 10.42 -41.69
CA PHE A 16 39.07 11.82 -41.38
C PHE A 16 38.26 11.99 -40.08
N SER A 17 37.42 11.02 -39.71
CA SER A 17 36.64 11.08 -38.47
C SER A 17 37.49 10.76 -37.24
N PHE A 18 38.49 9.87 -37.37
CA PHE A 18 39.51 9.67 -36.34
C PHE A 18 40.56 10.78 -36.31
N ALA A 19 40.86 11.45 -37.42
CA ALA A 19 41.72 12.63 -37.41
C ALA A 19 41.04 13.80 -36.68
N LEU A 20 39.75 14.08 -36.92
CA LEU A 20 39.01 15.13 -36.21
C LEU A 20 38.78 14.81 -34.72
N TYR A 21 38.63 13.53 -34.34
CA TYR A 21 38.57 13.13 -32.92
C TYR A 21 39.94 13.00 -32.24
N ALA A 22 41.03 12.83 -33.00
CA ALA A 22 42.39 12.84 -32.47
C ALA A 22 42.97 14.26 -32.41
N GLU A 23 42.46 15.20 -33.21
CA GLU A 23 42.84 16.61 -33.16
C GLU A 23 42.21 17.30 -31.93
N GLU A 24 41.01 16.90 -31.48
CA GLU A 24 40.43 17.34 -30.19
C GLU A 24 41.05 16.62 -28.96
N ALA A 25 41.74 15.49 -29.15
CA ALA A 25 42.45 14.78 -28.07
C ALA A 25 43.96 15.10 -28.01
N ALA A 26 44.46 15.89 -28.96
CA ALA A 26 45.85 16.34 -29.05
C ALA A 26 45.96 17.88 -29.09
N GLU A 27 44.94 18.60 -28.64
CA GLU A 27 45.06 20.02 -28.29
C GLU A 27 45.86 20.14 -26.98
N GLY A 28 47.17 20.33 -27.15
CA GLY A 28 48.12 20.97 -26.25
C GLY A 28 48.02 20.63 -24.77
N SER A 29 49.09 20.11 -24.17
CA SER A 29 49.33 20.36 -22.75
C SER A 29 49.25 21.88 -22.56
N ASP A 30 48.14 22.38 -22.03
CA ASP A 30 47.98 23.79 -21.75
C ASP A 30 49.18 24.19 -20.90
N SER A 31 50.03 25.06 -21.44
CA SER A 31 51.23 25.48 -20.71
C SER A 31 50.83 25.95 -19.31
N LEU A 32 51.65 25.65 -18.30
CA LEU A 32 51.35 26.01 -16.91
C LEU A 32 50.92 27.47 -16.76
N ASP A 33 51.52 28.38 -17.53
CA ASP A 33 51.18 29.81 -17.54
C ASP A 33 49.76 30.07 -18.11
N SER A 34 49.33 29.32 -19.13
CA SER A 34 47.95 29.34 -19.67
C SER A 34 46.94 28.88 -18.62
N LEU A 35 47.20 27.75 -17.94
CA LEU A 35 46.33 27.23 -16.89
C LEU A 35 46.20 28.23 -15.74
N MET A 36 47.32 28.76 -15.24
CA MET A 36 47.33 29.72 -14.15
C MET A 36 46.61 31.03 -14.50
N LYS A 37 46.75 31.51 -15.74
CA LYS A 37 46.05 32.71 -16.23
C LYS A 37 44.54 32.49 -16.30
N ARG A 38 44.11 31.40 -16.93
CA ARG A 38 42.67 31.04 -17.04
C ARG A 38 42.04 30.76 -15.68
N ALA A 39 42.77 30.11 -14.77
CA ALA A 39 42.32 29.88 -13.41
C ALA A 39 42.10 31.21 -12.67
N SER A 40 43.02 32.16 -12.81
CA SER A 40 42.88 33.49 -12.23
C SER A 40 41.73 34.30 -12.85
N GLU A 41 41.49 34.17 -14.15
CA GLU A 41 40.35 34.79 -14.83
C GLU A 41 39.02 34.20 -14.35
N ALA A 42 38.93 32.87 -14.21
CA ALA A 42 37.76 32.20 -13.66
C ALA A 42 37.50 32.61 -12.20
N GLU A 43 38.54 32.72 -11.37
CA GLU A 43 38.43 33.22 -9.98
C GLU A 43 37.88 34.66 -9.94
N LYS A 44 38.33 35.53 -10.85
CA LYS A 44 37.80 36.91 -10.97
C LYS A 44 36.35 36.96 -11.43
N MET A 45 35.90 35.97 -12.21
CA MET A 45 34.52 35.83 -12.66
C MET A 45 33.63 35.10 -11.64
N GLU A 46 34.16 34.81 -10.45
CA GLU A 46 33.48 34.05 -9.39
C GLU A 46 33.08 32.63 -9.82
N ASP A 47 33.67 32.10 -10.90
CA ASP A 47 33.48 30.73 -11.35
C ASP A 47 34.47 29.81 -10.62
N CYS A 48 34.14 29.53 -9.36
CA CYS A 48 34.99 28.75 -8.48
C CYS A 48 35.16 27.29 -8.94
N GLU A 49 34.19 26.72 -9.64
CA GLU A 49 34.28 25.36 -10.17
C GLU A 49 35.37 25.27 -11.24
N THR A 50 35.30 26.16 -12.24
CA THR A 50 36.30 26.24 -13.31
C THR A 50 37.66 26.63 -12.76
N ALA A 51 37.73 27.61 -11.84
CA ALA A 51 38.98 28.04 -11.23
C ALA A 51 39.65 26.92 -10.44
N TYR A 52 38.90 26.17 -9.63
CA TYR A 52 39.42 25.06 -8.83
C TYR A 52 39.97 23.95 -9.75
N ASN A 53 39.21 23.55 -10.76
CA ASN A 53 39.64 22.51 -11.71
C ASN A 53 40.91 22.93 -12.46
N LEU A 54 41.00 24.18 -12.92
CA LEU A 54 42.20 24.69 -13.63
C LEU A 54 43.42 24.78 -12.72
N TYR A 55 43.26 25.23 -11.47
CA TYR A 55 44.36 25.21 -10.49
C TYR A 55 44.79 23.78 -10.14
N ASN A 56 43.85 22.83 -10.09
CA ASN A 56 44.16 21.43 -9.83
C ASN A 56 44.92 20.80 -11.01
N SER A 57 44.55 21.11 -12.25
CA SER A 57 45.31 20.73 -13.44
C SER A 57 46.71 21.37 -13.46
N ALA A 58 46.82 22.65 -13.09
CA ALA A 58 48.10 23.34 -12.96
C ALA A 58 49.00 22.67 -11.89
N LEU A 59 48.42 22.18 -10.79
CA LEU A 59 49.16 21.42 -9.78
C LEU A 59 49.75 20.14 -10.39
N GLY A 60 48.97 19.41 -11.19
CA GLY A 60 49.43 18.23 -11.91
C GLY A 60 50.63 18.52 -12.82
N GLU A 61 50.58 19.61 -13.59
CA GLU A 61 51.70 20.03 -14.45
C GLU A 61 52.95 20.41 -13.64
N VAL A 62 52.79 21.06 -12.48
CA VAL A 62 53.92 21.37 -11.58
C VAL A 62 54.56 20.10 -11.02
N GLU A 63 53.77 19.07 -10.73
CA GLU A 63 54.26 17.79 -10.23
C GLU A 63 54.99 16.95 -11.30
N LEU A 64 54.78 17.25 -12.58
CA LEU A 64 55.49 16.64 -13.72
C LEU A 64 56.81 17.36 -14.09
N MET A 65 57.09 18.53 -13.49
CA MET A 65 58.35 19.25 -13.74
C MET A 65 59.57 18.51 -13.20
N ASP A 66 60.72 18.65 -13.87
CA ASP A 66 62.00 18.11 -13.42
C ASP A 66 62.40 18.69 -12.04
N ALA A 67 62.35 17.83 -11.01
CA ALA A 67 62.59 18.18 -9.63
C ALA A 67 64.06 18.50 -9.30
N GLU A 68 65.02 17.98 -10.08
CA GLU A 68 66.44 18.28 -9.92
C GLU A 68 66.75 19.66 -10.48
N LYS A 69 66.16 19.99 -11.63
CA LYS A 69 66.40 21.26 -12.34
C LYS A 69 65.61 22.44 -11.76
N TYR A 70 64.38 22.22 -11.27
CA TYR A 70 63.45 23.31 -10.91
C TYR A 70 62.96 23.29 -9.46
N ARG A 71 63.67 22.65 -8.55
CA ARG A 71 63.28 22.45 -7.13
C ARG A 71 62.64 23.67 -6.46
N ASN A 72 63.26 24.84 -6.53
CA ASN A 72 62.75 26.06 -5.88
C ASN A 72 61.49 26.59 -6.55
N LYS A 73 61.43 26.57 -7.89
CA LYS A 73 60.29 27.01 -8.68
C LYS A 73 59.08 26.10 -8.45
N ILE A 74 59.27 24.79 -8.39
CA ILE A 74 58.22 23.80 -8.05
C ILE A 74 57.66 24.09 -6.66
N LYS A 75 58.53 24.31 -5.66
CA LYS A 75 58.08 24.62 -4.29
C LYS A 75 57.24 25.89 -4.21
N GLU A 76 57.65 26.95 -4.91
CA GLU A 76 56.92 28.21 -4.98
C GLU A 76 55.56 28.05 -5.65
N LEU A 77 55.53 27.48 -6.86
CA LEU A 77 54.29 27.26 -7.62
C LEU A 77 53.32 26.37 -6.85
N ARG A 78 53.80 25.28 -6.26
CA ARG A 78 52.99 24.40 -5.41
C ARG A 78 52.36 25.17 -4.26
N SER A 79 53.14 25.98 -3.55
CA SER A 79 52.63 26.78 -2.43
C SER A 79 51.52 27.75 -2.87
N VAL A 80 51.69 28.41 -4.01
CA VAL A 80 50.69 29.34 -4.56
C VAL A 80 49.41 28.59 -4.95
N ILE A 81 49.54 27.50 -5.70
CA ILE A 81 48.41 26.71 -6.19
C ILE A 81 47.64 26.06 -5.04
N THR A 82 48.33 25.44 -4.08
CA THR A 82 47.68 24.83 -2.91
C THR A 82 46.92 25.88 -2.07
N THR A 83 47.47 27.09 -1.92
CA THR A 83 46.77 28.19 -1.23
C THR A 83 45.48 28.58 -1.96
N LYS A 84 45.50 28.59 -3.30
CA LYS A 84 44.32 28.89 -4.12
C LYS A 84 43.28 27.78 -4.03
N LEU A 85 43.70 26.52 -4.16
CA LEU A 85 42.83 25.36 -4.00
C LEU A 85 42.15 25.34 -2.63
N TYR A 86 42.89 25.56 -1.55
CA TYR A 86 42.33 25.61 -0.20
C TYR A 86 41.25 26.70 -0.05
N LYS A 87 41.47 27.89 -0.64
CA LYS A 87 40.47 28.98 -0.62
C LYS A 87 39.22 28.65 -1.44
N LEU A 88 39.38 27.98 -2.57
CA LEU A 88 38.28 27.65 -3.48
C LEU A 88 37.53 26.38 -3.09
N GLU A 89 38.13 25.51 -2.29
CA GLU A 89 37.59 24.20 -1.92
C GLU A 89 36.16 24.25 -1.33
N PRO A 90 35.81 25.17 -0.41
CA PRO A 90 34.44 25.24 0.10
C PRO A 90 33.41 25.55 -0.99
N CYS A 91 33.74 26.47 -1.90
CA CYS A 91 32.87 26.84 -3.02
C CYS A 91 32.76 25.70 -4.04
N TYR A 92 33.89 25.07 -4.39
CA TYR A 92 33.93 23.91 -5.27
C TYR A 92 33.09 22.75 -4.73
N LYS A 93 33.21 22.45 -3.43
CA LYS A 93 32.37 21.44 -2.75
C LYS A 93 30.89 21.81 -2.83
N ALA A 94 30.53 23.08 -2.70
CA ALA A 94 29.15 23.55 -2.85
C ALA A 94 28.62 23.49 -4.29
N CYS A 95 29.49 23.49 -5.31
CA CYS A 95 29.10 23.24 -6.70
C CYS A 95 28.70 21.77 -6.95
N ASN A 96 29.18 20.83 -6.14
CA ASN A 96 28.91 19.42 -6.28
C ASN A 96 27.64 19.02 -5.50
N PRO A 97 26.55 18.62 -6.16
CA PRO A 97 25.34 18.18 -5.47
C PRO A 97 25.54 16.84 -4.79
N SER A 98 24.93 16.67 -3.61
CA SER A 98 24.79 15.36 -2.98
C SER A 98 23.94 14.41 -3.83
N GLU A 99 24.09 13.10 -3.62
CA GLU A 99 23.22 12.08 -4.28
C GLU A 99 21.72 12.36 -4.03
N ARG A 100 21.39 12.88 -2.85
CA ARG A 100 20.02 13.24 -2.50
C ARG A 100 19.52 14.46 -3.29
N GLN A 101 20.36 15.47 -3.50
CA GLN A 101 20.02 16.63 -4.36
C GLN A 101 19.88 16.22 -5.83
N LYS A 102 20.69 15.28 -6.32
CA LYS A 102 20.50 14.70 -7.67
C LYS A 102 19.15 14.00 -7.78
N ALA A 103 18.79 13.17 -6.79
CA ALA A 103 17.49 12.48 -6.76
C ALA A 103 16.30 13.46 -6.72
N LEU A 104 16.40 14.55 -5.95
CA LEU A 104 15.39 15.61 -5.94
C LEU A 104 15.23 16.28 -7.30
N PHE A 105 16.32 16.53 -8.03
CA PHE A 105 16.23 17.10 -9.37
C PHE A 105 15.49 16.18 -10.33
N GLU A 106 15.76 14.87 -10.28
CA GLU A 106 15.02 13.89 -11.08
C GLU A 106 13.55 13.80 -10.67
N ARG A 107 13.23 13.91 -9.37
CA ARG A 107 11.85 13.98 -8.90
C ARG A 107 11.14 15.24 -9.39
N ALA A 108 11.82 16.39 -9.39
CA ALA A 108 11.27 17.64 -9.91
C ALA A 108 10.93 17.50 -11.41
N LYS A 109 11.78 16.83 -12.19
CA LYS A 109 11.48 16.51 -13.59
C LYS A 109 10.23 15.63 -13.72
N SER A 110 10.12 14.56 -12.94
CA SER A 110 8.94 13.67 -13.00
C SER A 110 7.65 14.40 -12.62
N LEU A 111 7.70 15.30 -11.64
CA LEU A 111 6.56 16.12 -11.24
C LEU A 111 6.09 17.06 -12.36
N SER A 112 7.01 17.51 -13.23
CA SER A 112 6.65 18.27 -14.43
C SER A 112 5.85 17.40 -15.42
N GLU A 113 6.25 16.14 -15.61
CA GLU A 113 5.55 15.16 -16.47
C GLU A 113 4.17 14.80 -15.89
N GLU A 114 4.06 14.70 -14.56
CA GLU A 114 2.82 14.44 -13.81
C GLU A 114 1.87 15.66 -13.75
N GLY A 115 2.23 16.80 -14.36
CA GLY A 115 1.42 18.02 -14.37
C GLY A 115 1.46 18.83 -13.06
N GLN A 116 2.28 18.45 -12.08
CA GLN A 116 2.42 19.12 -10.77
C GLN A 116 3.43 20.29 -10.83
N LYS A 117 3.21 21.23 -11.75
CA LYS A 117 4.17 22.32 -12.06
C LYS A 117 4.53 23.19 -10.86
N LYS A 118 3.55 23.59 -10.04
CA LYS A 118 3.78 24.43 -8.84
C LYS A 118 4.76 23.77 -7.86
N ARG A 119 4.62 22.46 -7.65
CA ARG A 119 5.44 21.69 -6.72
C ARG A 119 6.86 21.49 -7.23
N MET A 120 6.99 21.19 -8.52
CA MET A 120 8.28 21.16 -9.20
C MET A 120 9.02 22.51 -9.09
N ILE A 121 8.34 23.64 -9.36
CA ILE A 121 8.91 24.98 -9.23
C ILE A 121 9.44 25.23 -7.81
N GLN A 122 8.67 24.88 -6.79
CA GLN A 122 9.08 25.05 -5.39
C GLN A 122 10.34 24.25 -5.05
N ILE A 123 10.41 22.98 -5.46
CA ILE A 123 11.61 22.13 -5.25
C ILE A 123 12.82 22.76 -5.93
N LEU A 124 12.71 23.13 -7.22
CA LEU A 124 13.82 23.72 -7.97
C LEU A 124 14.29 25.04 -7.39
N ARG A 125 13.37 25.91 -6.95
CA ARG A 125 13.72 27.18 -6.28
C ARG A 125 14.53 26.95 -5.02
N ARG A 126 14.11 26.01 -4.16
CA ARG A 126 14.83 25.67 -2.93
C ARG A 126 16.22 25.13 -3.21
N MET A 127 16.34 24.25 -4.21
CA MET A 127 17.64 23.70 -4.62
C MET A 127 18.65 24.77 -5.06
N LEU A 128 18.19 25.93 -5.52
CA LEU A 128 19.02 27.00 -6.07
C LEU A 128 19.46 28.05 -5.04
N VAL A 129 18.87 28.08 -3.85
CA VAL A 129 19.21 29.11 -2.85
C VAL A 129 20.66 28.96 -2.39
N GLY A 130 21.38 30.09 -2.39
CA GLY A 130 22.78 30.16 -1.96
C GLY A 130 23.73 29.37 -2.85
N LYS A 131 23.27 28.89 -4.01
CA LYS A 131 24.09 28.15 -4.96
C LYS A 131 24.70 29.08 -5.99
N ASN A 132 25.99 28.96 -6.21
CA ASN A 132 26.69 29.74 -7.23
C ASN A 132 26.11 29.42 -8.63
N GLU A 133 25.76 30.47 -9.37
CA GLU A 133 25.15 30.41 -10.70
C GLU A 133 26.08 29.91 -11.81
N LYS A 134 27.39 30.01 -11.59
CA LYS A 134 28.40 29.57 -12.54
C LYS A 134 28.62 28.06 -12.49
N CYS A 135 28.29 27.40 -11.36
CA CYS A 135 28.46 25.94 -11.25
C CYS A 135 27.59 25.19 -12.25
N ALA A 136 28.15 24.16 -12.89
CA ALA A 136 27.53 23.44 -14.00
C ALA A 136 26.20 22.76 -13.62
N PHE A 137 26.13 22.11 -12.45
CA PHE A 137 24.90 21.45 -12.01
C PHE A 137 23.78 22.45 -11.71
N TRP A 138 24.07 23.49 -10.93
CA TRP A 138 23.07 24.49 -10.55
C TRP A 138 22.61 25.32 -11.75
N LYS A 139 23.47 25.51 -12.76
CA LYS A 139 23.08 26.08 -14.05
C LYS A 139 22.06 25.22 -14.79
N LYS A 140 22.21 23.88 -14.76
CA LYS A 140 21.20 22.95 -15.32
C LYS A 140 19.86 23.06 -14.59
N VAL A 141 19.87 23.15 -13.26
CA VAL A 141 18.65 23.31 -12.45
C VAL A 141 17.92 24.62 -12.79
N ARG A 142 18.65 25.75 -12.90
CA ARG A 142 18.10 27.04 -13.37
C ARG A 142 17.53 26.96 -14.78
N ALA A 143 18.26 26.35 -15.70
CA ALA A 143 17.81 26.19 -17.08
C ALA A 143 16.50 25.42 -17.14
N PHE A 144 16.36 24.34 -16.35
CA PHE A 144 15.13 23.58 -16.27
C PHE A 144 13.97 24.39 -15.66
N LEU A 145 14.22 25.13 -14.57
CA LEU A 145 13.23 26.02 -13.97
C LEU A 145 12.69 27.05 -15.00
N ASN A 146 13.58 27.61 -15.83
CA ASN A 146 13.23 28.60 -16.86
C ASN A 146 12.43 28.01 -18.04
N THR A 147 12.31 26.68 -18.16
CA THR A 147 11.46 26.06 -19.19
C THR A 147 9.95 26.14 -18.88
N VAL A 148 9.58 26.59 -17.67
CA VAL A 148 8.18 26.63 -17.22
C VAL A 148 7.63 28.05 -17.39
N PRO A 149 6.68 28.28 -18.33
CA PRO A 149 6.13 29.62 -18.58
C PRO A 149 5.24 30.09 -17.41
N GLY A 150 5.38 31.37 -17.02
CA GLY A 150 4.40 32.08 -16.18
C GLY A 150 4.82 32.53 -14.77
N GLU A 151 6.08 32.36 -14.35
CA GLU A 151 6.58 32.92 -13.08
C GLU A 151 7.94 33.61 -13.28
N GLU A 152 7.90 34.82 -13.87
CA GLU A 152 9.07 35.55 -14.39
C GLU A 152 9.99 36.20 -13.33
N ASN A 153 9.71 36.08 -12.03
CA ASN A 153 10.58 36.66 -11.00
C ASN A 153 11.08 35.56 -10.05
N ILE A 154 12.26 35.01 -10.35
CA ILE A 154 13.05 34.29 -9.36
C ILE A 154 13.49 35.33 -8.34
N ASN A 155 12.79 35.44 -7.20
CA ASN A 155 13.35 36.14 -6.06
C ASN A 155 14.45 35.25 -5.49
N GLU A 156 15.68 35.42 -5.95
CA GLU A 156 16.86 34.70 -5.47
C GLU A 156 17.13 34.93 -3.97
N ASN A 157 16.48 35.93 -3.38
CA ASN A 157 16.53 36.26 -1.96
C ASN A 157 15.36 35.67 -1.15
N ALA A 158 14.45 34.91 -1.75
CA ALA A 158 13.38 34.23 -1.01
C ALA A 158 13.99 33.16 -0.10
N ASP A 159 13.57 33.12 1.15
CA ASP A 159 14.04 32.11 2.09
C ASP A 159 13.53 30.73 1.61
N PRO A 160 14.42 29.76 1.31
CA PRO A 160 14.05 28.41 0.85
C PRO A 160 13.20 27.67 1.89
N CYS A 161 13.31 28.09 3.16
CA CYS A 161 12.59 27.57 4.29
C CYS A 161 11.32 28.37 4.61
N GLU A 162 11.02 29.40 3.83
CA GLU A 162 9.75 30.09 3.90
C GLU A 162 8.63 29.12 3.54
N VAL A 163 7.74 28.90 4.52
CA VAL A 163 6.55 28.10 4.35
C VAL A 163 5.40 29.07 4.10
N SER A 164 4.81 29.04 2.91
CA SER A 164 3.61 29.83 2.62
C SER A 164 2.48 29.47 3.59
N GLU A 165 1.54 30.39 3.81
CA GLU A 165 0.43 30.14 4.74
C GLU A 165 -0.37 28.88 4.38
N GLU A 166 -0.66 28.69 3.09
CA GLU A 166 -1.37 27.53 2.57
C GLU A 166 -0.61 26.22 2.86
N LEU A 167 0.70 26.19 2.58
CA LEU A 167 1.53 25.02 2.81
C LEU A 167 1.71 24.75 4.31
N ARG A 168 1.79 25.81 5.13
CA ARG A 168 1.87 25.72 6.59
C ARG A 168 0.61 25.10 7.16
N GLN A 169 -0.56 25.49 6.68
CA GLN A 169 -1.83 24.89 7.07
C GLN A 169 -1.90 23.42 6.66
N GLU A 170 -1.47 23.08 5.45
CA GLU A 170 -1.46 21.70 4.98
C GLU A 170 -0.51 20.80 5.78
N MET A 171 0.69 21.32 6.09
CA MET A 171 1.66 20.65 6.95
C MET A 171 1.10 20.47 8.35
N ASN A 172 0.55 21.52 8.96
CA ASN A 172 -0.04 21.44 10.30
C ASN A 172 -1.18 20.42 10.35
N ALA A 173 -2.06 20.38 9.33
CA ALA A 173 -3.11 19.37 9.23
C ALA A 173 -2.55 17.95 9.16
N ALA A 174 -1.50 17.72 8.37
CA ALA A 174 -0.83 16.42 8.30
C ALA A 174 -0.19 16.02 9.64
N ARG A 175 0.40 16.97 10.36
CA ARG A 175 1.01 16.73 11.68
C ARG A 175 -0.03 16.46 12.77
N GLU A 176 -1.15 17.18 12.76
CA GLU A 176 -2.28 16.88 13.64
C GLU A 176 -2.88 15.50 13.35
N GLU A 177 -2.92 15.08 12.08
CA GLU A 177 -3.31 13.73 11.71
C GLU A 177 -2.35 12.67 12.29
N VAL A 178 -1.03 12.92 12.27
CA VAL A 178 -0.04 12.03 12.94
C VAL A 178 -0.33 11.91 14.43
N LYS A 179 -0.57 13.02 15.14
CA LYS A 179 -0.92 13.01 16.56
C LYS A 179 -2.23 12.26 16.82
N ARG A 180 -3.24 12.46 15.96
CA ARG A 180 -4.52 11.76 16.04
C ARG A 180 -4.31 10.25 15.91
N LEU A 181 -3.59 9.80 14.89
CA LEU A 181 -3.25 8.39 14.67
C LEU A 181 -2.47 7.81 15.87
N GLN A 182 -1.52 8.57 16.41
CA GLN A 182 -0.73 8.16 17.57
C GLN A 182 -1.58 7.96 18.82
N SER A 183 -2.65 8.75 19.02
CA SER A 183 -3.60 8.53 20.12
C SER A 183 -4.48 7.30 19.88
N GLU A 184 -4.82 7.01 18.63
CA GLU A 184 -5.74 5.94 18.26
C GLU A 184 -5.10 4.55 18.26
N ILE A 185 -3.78 4.44 18.07
CA ILE A 185 -3.11 3.13 18.00
C ILE A 185 -3.34 2.29 19.27
N THR A 186 -3.48 2.95 20.42
CA THR A 186 -3.77 2.32 21.73
C THR A 186 -5.06 1.52 21.76
N LYS A 187 -6.03 1.85 20.89
CA LYS A 187 -7.29 1.11 20.71
C LYS A 187 -7.06 -0.29 20.14
N TYR A 188 -5.95 -0.50 19.45
CA TYR A 188 -5.64 -1.74 18.73
C TYR A 188 -4.52 -2.55 19.39
N THR A 189 -3.59 -1.92 20.09
CA THR A 189 -2.47 -2.62 20.74
C THR A 189 -2.88 -3.43 21.97
N ASN A 190 -4.06 -3.18 22.55
CA ASN A 190 -4.55 -3.81 23.78
C ASN A 190 -5.84 -4.63 23.58
N LEU A 191 -6.10 -5.11 22.36
CA LEU A 191 -7.33 -5.88 22.06
C LEU A 191 -7.37 -7.19 22.86
N LYS A 192 -8.51 -7.48 23.50
CA LYS A 192 -8.70 -8.74 24.22
C LYS A 192 -8.91 -9.90 23.24
N LYS A 193 -8.70 -11.12 23.72
CA LYS A 193 -8.97 -12.36 22.96
C LYS A 193 -10.41 -12.36 22.45
N GLY A 194 -10.59 -12.45 21.12
CA GLY A 194 -11.90 -12.44 20.46
C GLY A 194 -12.46 -11.06 20.08
N GLU A 195 -11.81 -9.96 20.49
CA GLU A 195 -12.17 -8.61 20.00
C GLU A 195 -11.54 -8.29 18.65
N PHE A 196 -10.41 -8.94 18.35
CA PHE A 196 -9.68 -8.75 17.10
C PHE A 196 -10.55 -8.98 15.87
N SER A 197 -11.28 -10.11 15.78
CA SER A 197 -12.17 -10.42 14.64
C SER A 197 -13.23 -9.35 14.37
N LYS A 198 -13.70 -8.67 15.43
CA LYS A 198 -14.70 -7.59 15.33
C LYS A 198 -14.11 -6.24 14.95
N LYS A 199 -12.78 -6.09 15.07
CA LYS A 199 -12.03 -4.85 14.89
C LYS A 199 -11.06 -4.89 13.72
N VAL A 200 -11.00 -6.00 12.99
CA VAL A 200 -10.13 -6.13 11.81
C VAL A 200 -10.38 -5.02 10.80
N ASP A 201 -11.63 -4.70 10.48
CA ASP A 201 -11.95 -3.69 9.47
C ASP A 201 -11.44 -2.31 9.89
N ASP A 202 -11.74 -1.93 11.14
CA ASP A 202 -11.25 -0.69 11.75
C ASP A 202 -9.71 -0.63 11.75
N LEU A 203 -9.05 -1.77 12.03
CA LEU A 203 -7.59 -1.89 12.06
C LEU A 203 -6.97 -1.80 10.66
N VAL A 204 -7.62 -2.39 9.66
CA VAL A 204 -7.18 -2.36 8.25
C VAL A 204 -7.27 -0.93 7.72
N ASP A 205 -8.36 -0.23 7.99
CA ASP A 205 -8.53 1.16 7.61
C ASP A 205 -7.55 2.08 8.37
N PHE A 206 -7.31 1.80 9.65
CA PHE A 206 -6.31 2.51 10.43
C PHE A 206 -4.89 2.34 9.85
N PHE A 207 -4.53 1.13 9.43
CA PHE A 207 -3.25 0.85 8.77
C PHE A 207 -3.08 1.64 7.46
N LYS A 208 -4.14 1.70 6.62
CA LYS A 208 -4.12 2.50 5.39
C LYS A 208 -3.94 3.99 5.66
N LYS A 209 -4.61 4.53 6.70
CA LYS A 209 -4.44 5.94 7.10
C LYS A 209 -3.00 6.24 7.55
N ILE A 210 -2.35 5.31 8.25
CA ILE A 210 -0.92 5.44 8.57
C ILE A 210 -0.09 5.49 7.29
N GLU A 211 -0.36 4.64 6.31
CA GLU A 211 0.36 4.61 5.03
C GLU A 211 0.17 5.92 4.23
N GLU A 212 -1.05 6.43 4.14
CA GLU A 212 -1.35 7.72 3.52
C GLU A 212 -0.61 8.88 4.23
N ALA A 213 -0.63 8.91 5.56
CA ALA A 213 0.10 9.91 6.34
C ALA A 213 1.62 9.79 6.16
N ARG A 214 2.17 8.57 6.05
CA ARG A 214 3.59 8.34 5.75
C ARG A 214 3.99 8.92 4.40
N ILE A 215 3.18 8.71 3.37
CA ILE A 215 3.44 9.26 2.04
C ILE A 215 3.42 10.79 2.09
N LYS A 216 2.42 11.38 2.75
CA LYS A 216 2.27 12.84 2.85
C LYS A 216 3.41 13.50 3.65
N ILE A 217 3.80 12.94 4.79
CA ILE A 217 4.93 13.45 5.59
C ILE A 217 6.25 13.25 4.84
N PHE A 218 6.48 12.10 4.21
CA PHE A 218 7.68 11.87 3.40
C PHE A 218 7.81 12.92 2.29
N GLN A 219 6.71 13.20 1.62
CA GLN A 219 6.62 14.25 0.60
C GLN A 219 7.07 15.62 1.12
N PHE A 220 6.55 16.07 2.28
CA PHE A 220 7.00 17.32 2.89
C PHE A 220 8.48 17.27 3.33
N ARG A 221 8.97 16.12 3.82
CA ARG A 221 10.39 15.96 4.21
C ARG A 221 11.33 16.14 3.04
N GLU A 222 10.97 15.60 1.88
CA GLU A 222 11.77 15.74 0.66
C GLU A 222 11.74 17.19 0.17
N GLU A 223 10.59 17.86 0.28
CA GLU A 223 10.44 19.27 -0.08
C GLU A 223 11.25 20.23 0.79
N PHE A 224 11.43 19.93 2.07
CA PHE A 224 12.12 20.80 3.05
C PHE A 224 13.45 20.23 3.54
N MET A 225 14.11 19.38 2.77
CA MET A 225 15.27 18.61 3.25
C MET A 225 16.48 19.43 3.69
N ASP A 226 16.64 20.65 3.17
CA ASP A 226 17.74 21.57 3.51
C ASP A 226 17.32 22.62 4.56
N CYS A 227 16.13 22.46 5.17
CA CYS A 227 15.55 23.39 6.14
C CYS A 227 15.47 22.76 7.53
N ASP A 228 16.57 22.83 8.29
CA ASP A 228 16.76 22.08 9.54
C ASP A 228 15.58 22.13 10.52
N GLU A 229 15.02 23.32 10.78
CA GLU A 229 13.90 23.47 11.74
C GLU A 229 12.62 22.76 11.26
N VAL A 230 12.26 22.97 9.99
CA VAL A 230 11.06 22.39 9.38
C VAL A 230 11.24 20.88 9.18
N TYR A 231 12.42 20.48 8.68
CA TYR A 231 12.79 19.10 8.43
C TYR A 231 12.77 18.27 9.70
N LYS A 232 13.33 18.80 10.81
CA LYS A 232 13.40 18.08 12.08
C LYS A 232 12.00 17.69 12.58
N GLY A 233 11.05 18.62 12.56
CA GLY A 233 9.67 18.33 12.95
C GLY A 233 9.03 17.23 12.09
N LEU A 234 9.21 17.31 10.77
CA LEU A 234 8.70 16.30 9.84
C LEU A 234 9.42 14.95 9.97
N ALA A 235 10.70 14.94 10.31
CA ALA A 235 11.47 13.73 10.57
C ALA A 235 10.98 13.01 11.83
N ASP A 236 10.67 13.76 12.89
CA ASP A 236 10.08 13.21 14.11
C ASP A 236 8.71 12.58 13.82
N ASP A 237 7.84 13.27 13.07
CA ASP A 237 6.53 12.76 12.67
C ASP A 237 6.66 11.49 11.79
N SER A 238 7.65 11.46 10.91
CA SER A 238 7.95 10.29 10.08
C SER A 238 8.43 9.09 10.90
N ASN A 239 9.24 9.31 11.94
CA ASN A 239 9.69 8.27 12.86
C ASN A 239 8.52 7.73 13.70
N GLN A 240 7.62 8.61 14.17
CA GLN A 240 6.40 8.19 14.86
C GLN A 240 5.52 7.33 13.96
N LEU A 241 5.27 7.76 12.72
CA LEU A 241 4.52 6.98 11.73
C LEU A 241 5.17 5.64 11.41
N LYS A 242 6.50 5.56 11.34
CA LYS A 242 7.22 4.29 11.17
C LYS A 242 6.96 3.35 12.37
N SER A 243 7.09 3.85 13.59
CA SER A 243 6.80 3.07 14.80
C SER A 243 5.34 2.60 14.83
N MET A 244 4.39 3.48 14.50
CA MET A 244 2.97 3.13 14.44
C MET A 244 2.68 2.07 13.37
N TYR A 245 3.32 2.18 12.21
CA TYR A 245 3.20 1.20 11.13
C TYR A 245 3.70 -0.18 11.57
N GLU A 246 4.87 -0.24 12.21
CA GLU A 246 5.45 -1.49 12.73
C GLU A 246 4.56 -2.10 13.82
N GLN A 247 4.10 -1.31 14.80
CA GLN A 247 3.19 -1.77 15.85
C GLN A 247 1.85 -2.28 15.28
N THR A 248 1.26 -1.55 14.35
CA THR A 248 -0.02 -1.94 13.72
C THR A 248 0.16 -3.22 12.90
N ARG A 249 1.28 -3.34 12.17
CA ARG A 249 1.63 -4.56 11.44
C ARG A 249 1.77 -5.74 12.39
N ASP A 250 2.43 -5.58 13.53
CA ASP A 250 2.59 -6.65 14.52
C ASP A 250 1.26 -7.10 15.13
N VAL A 251 0.36 -6.16 15.41
CA VAL A 251 -1.02 -6.47 15.84
C VAL A 251 -1.76 -7.25 14.76
N ILE A 252 -1.67 -6.82 13.50
CA ILE A 252 -2.28 -7.52 12.36
C ILE A 252 -1.73 -8.95 12.24
N ILE A 253 -0.41 -9.14 12.28
CA ILE A 253 0.24 -10.46 12.16
C ILE A 253 -0.16 -11.36 13.34
N THR A 254 -0.11 -10.84 14.57
CA THR A 254 -0.44 -11.61 15.77
C THR A 254 -1.91 -12.01 15.76
N GLY A 255 -2.80 -11.07 15.43
CA GLY A 255 -4.21 -11.34 15.33
C GLY A 255 -4.54 -12.29 14.18
N TYR A 256 -3.86 -12.19 13.03
CA TYR A 256 -3.97 -13.15 11.93
C TYR A 256 -3.65 -14.58 12.40
N LYS A 257 -2.50 -14.79 13.04
CA LYS A 257 -2.13 -16.09 13.62
C LYS A 257 -3.18 -16.58 14.63
N GLY A 258 -3.69 -15.68 15.45
CA GLY A 258 -4.77 -15.97 16.40
C GLY A 258 -6.08 -16.41 15.72
N LEU A 259 -6.49 -15.75 14.64
CA LEU A 259 -7.68 -16.11 13.86
C LEU A 259 -7.51 -17.46 13.17
N VAL A 260 -6.34 -17.73 12.57
CA VAL A 260 -6.04 -19.04 11.97
C VAL A 260 -6.12 -20.13 13.04
N SER A 261 -5.46 -19.95 14.17
CA SER A 261 -5.50 -20.92 15.28
C SER A 261 -6.91 -21.14 15.84
N ASN A 262 -7.69 -20.07 16.00
CA ASN A 262 -9.08 -20.16 16.40
C ASN A 262 -9.93 -20.89 15.36
N LEU A 263 -9.72 -20.63 14.07
CA LEU A 263 -10.42 -21.30 12.98
C LEU A 263 -10.09 -22.80 12.97
N VAL A 264 -8.82 -23.19 13.11
CA VAL A 264 -8.39 -24.59 13.27
C VAL A 264 -9.08 -25.24 14.47
N ALA A 265 -9.07 -24.57 15.62
CA ALA A 265 -9.67 -25.10 16.85
C ALA A 265 -11.20 -25.22 16.74
N SER A 266 -11.87 -24.20 16.21
CA SER A 266 -13.31 -24.19 15.94
C SER A 266 -13.65 -25.35 15.03
N VAL A 267 -13.00 -25.47 13.87
CA VAL A 267 -13.24 -26.55 12.90
C VAL A 267 -13.00 -27.94 13.50
N SER A 268 -11.93 -28.12 14.29
CA SER A 268 -11.66 -29.38 14.99
C SER A 268 -12.75 -29.72 16.02
N ASN A 269 -13.17 -28.73 16.80
CA ASN A 269 -14.24 -28.89 17.79
C ASN A 269 -15.59 -29.18 17.10
N LEU A 270 -15.88 -28.53 15.99
CA LEU A 270 -17.06 -28.74 15.18
C LEU A 270 -17.14 -30.18 14.65
N LYS A 271 -16.02 -30.72 14.15
CA LYS A 271 -15.96 -32.13 13.71
C LYS A 271 -16.29 -33.10 14.85
N LYS A 272 -15.81 -32.84 16.06
CA LYS A 272 -16.14 -33.64 17.25
C LYS A 272 -17.61 -33.49 17.64
N GLN A 273 -18.13 -32.27 17.65
CA GLN A 273 -19.53 -31.99 17.98
C GLN A 273 -20.48 -32.63 16.98
N LEU A 274 -20.20 -32.55 15.67
CA LEU A 274 -21.00 -33.21 14.64
C LEU A 274 -21.05 -34.72 14.81
N LYS A 275 -19.92 -35.36 15.16
CA LYS A 275 -19.89 -36.79 15.43
C LYS A 275 -20.79 -37.16 16.63
N MET A 276 -20.64 -36.47 17.76
CA MET A 276 -21.46 -36.72 18.95
C MET A 276 -22.94 -36.42 18.70
N LYS A 277 -23.23 -35.33 17.98
CA LYS A 277 -24.59 -34.93 17.63
C LYS A 277 -25.24 -35.92 16.68
N ASN A 278 -24.51 -36.47 15.72
CA ASN A 278 -25.02 -37.58 14.90
C ASN A 278 -25.43 -38.79 15.76
N GLU A 279 -24.60 -39.17 16.73
CA GLU A 279 -24.89 -40.27 17.65
C GLU A 279 -26.10 -39.96 18.58
N GLU A 280 -26.31 -38.71 18.97
CA GLU A 280 -27.52 -38.27 19.70
C GLU A 280 -28.76 -38.25 18.79
N LEU A 281 -28.61 -37.78 17.56
CA LEU A 281 -29.67 -37.64 16.57
C LEU A 281 -30.16 -39.01 16.11
N GLU A 282 -29.30 -40.02 16.02
CA GLU A 282 -29.68 -41.42 15.77
C GLU A 282 -30.65 -41.98 16.83
N LYS A 283 -30.70 -41.41 18.04
CA LYS A 283 -31.64 -41.80 19.10
C LYS A 283 -33.03 -41.18 18.92
N ILE A 284 -33.16 -40.14 18.09
CA ILE A 284 -34.46 -39.56 17.74
C ILE A 284 -35.16 -40.50 16.76
N LYS A 285 -36.26 -41.11 17.20
CA LYS A 285 -37.08 -42.01 16.37
C LYS A 285 -37.79 -41.29 15.23
N ASP A 286 -38.14 -40.02 15.43
CA ASP A 286 -38.76 -39.19 14.39
C ASP A 286 -37.69 -38.64 13.42
N GLU A 287 -37.66 -39.22 12.22
CA GLU A 287 -36.66 -38.89 11.19
C GLU A 287 -36.74 -37.43 10.73
N TYR A 288 -37.94 -36.83 10.72
CA TYR A 288 -38.14 -35.43 10.34
C TYR A 288 -37.51 -34.46 11.36
N THR A 289 -37.81 -34.62 12.65
CA THR A 289 -37.23 -33.80 13.72
C THR A 289 -35.71 -33.93 13.73
N ARG A 290 -35.20 -35.16 13.53
CA ARG A 290 -33.77 -35.44 13.43
C ARG A 290 -33.09 -34.64 12.31
N LEU A 291 -33.61 -34.73 11.08
CA LEU A 291 -33.03 -34.05 9.91
C LEU A 291 -33.11 -32.54 10.03
N LYS A 292 -34.21 -32.01 10.59
CA LYS A 292 -34.36 -30.58 10.85
C LYS A 292 -33.30 -30.07 11.84
N THR A 293 -33.14 -30.76 12.97
CA THR A 293 -32.15 -30.38 13.99
C THR A 293 -30.73 -30.47 13.44
N GLN A 294 -30.39 -31.52 12.67
CA GLN A 294 -29.11 -31.61 11.96
C GLN A 294 -28.88 -30.41 11.04
N PHE A 295 -29.90 -30.03 10.27
CA PHE A 295 -29.81 -28.93 9.32
C PHE A 295 -29.65 -27.55 9.99
N ASP A 296 -30.23 -27.36 11.17
CA ASP A 296 -30.12 -26.11 11.94
C ASP A 296 -28.78 -25.99 12.68
N GLU A 297 -28.27 -27.08 13.26
CA GLU A 297 -26.93 -27.09 13.88
C GLU A 297 -25.83 -26.79 12.86
N LEU A 298 -25.84 -27.45 11.69
CA LEU A 298 -24.90 -27.19 10.59
C LEU A 298 -24.90 -25.72 10.14
N SER A 299 -26.05 -25.05 10.20
CA SER A 299 -26.17 -23.63 9.85
C SER A 299 -25.47 -22.71 10.83
N GLN A 300 -25.65 -22.94 12.13
CA GLN A 300 -25.00 -22.11 13.16
C GLN A 300 -23.48 -22.24 13.09
N PHE A 301 -22.99 -23.42 12.72
CA PHE A 301 -21.57 -23.67 12.54
C PHE A 301 -20.97 -22.93 11.34
N ASN A 302 -21.70 -22.83 10.23
CA ASN A 302 -21.25 -22.03 9.08
C ASN A 302 -21.11 -20.55 9.43
N GLU A 303 -22.03 -19.99 10.23
CA GLU A 303 -21.97 -18.59 10.66
C GLU A 303 -20.73 -18.30 11.53
N GLN A 304 -20.30 -19.25 12.36
CA GLN A 304 -19.07 -19.10 13.16
C GLN A 304 -17.82 -19.09 12.28
N ILE A 305 -17.69 -20.07 11.37
CA ILE A 305 -16.57 -20.17 10.42
C ILE A 305 -16.53 -18.93 9.50
N PHE A 306 -17.70 -18.42 9.10
CA PHE A 306 -17.83 -17.26 8.24
C PHE A 306 -17.16 -16.00 8.83
N ASN A 307 -17.39 -15.73 10.12
CA ASN A 307 -16.84 -14.54 10.77
C ASN A 307 -15.30 -14.56 10.82
N ASP A 308 -14.72 -15.73 11.11
CA ASP A 308 -13.26 -15.91 11.16
C ASP A 308 -12.63 -15.79 9.77
N LEU A 309 -13.25 -16.38 8.74
CA LEU A 309 -12.82 -16.26 7.35
C LEU A 309 -12.93 -14.83 6.82
N PHE A 310 -14.00 -14.11 7.18
CA PHE A 310 -14.17 -12.71 6.79
C PHE A 310 -13.08 -11.82 7.37
N ALA A 311 -12.79 -11.99 8.66
CA ALA A 311 -11.71 -11.28 9.33
C ALA A 311 -10.34 -11.59 8.70
N LEU A 312 -10.06 -12.86 8.39
CA LEU A 312 -8.81 -13.23 7.71
C LEU A 312 -8.71 -12.61 6.29
N ALA A 313 -9.80 -12.55 5.53
CA ALA A 313 -9.78 -11.99 4.17
C ALA A 313 -9.52 -10.48 4.15
N ASN A 314 -10.05 -9.77 5.14
CA ASN A 314 -9.82 -8.34 5.25
C ASN A 314 -8.37 -8.02 5.64
N ILE A 315 -7.73 -8.87 6.45
CA ILE A 315 -6.29 -8.76 6.74
C ILE A 315 -5.46 -8.99 5.49
N GLU A 316 -5.74 -10.02 4.69
CA GLU A 316 -4.97 -10.32 3.49
C GLU A 316 -5.03 -9.23 2.42
N SER A 317 -6.07 -8.36 2.46
CA SER A 317 -6.11 -7.15 1.63
C SER A 317 -4.93 -6.20 1.89
N ILE A 318 -4.36 -6.26 3.09
CA ILE A 318 -3.09 -5.63 3.45
C ILE A 318 -2.01 -6.69 3.33
N LYS A 319 -1.38 -6.85 2.14
CA LYS A 319 -0.35 -7.86 1.83
C LYS A 319 0.61 -8.14 3.02
N PRO A 320 0.29 -9.08 3.92
CA PRO A 320 1.11 -9.29 5.08
C PRO A 320 2.12 -10.36 4.68
N THR A 321 3.41 -10.06 4.79
CA THR A 321 4.51 -11.00 4.55
C THR A 321 4.58 -12.03 5.68
N VAL A 322 3.50 -12.81 5.87
CA VAL A 322 3.47 -13.92 6.82
C VAL A 322 3.65 -15.19 6.04
N GLU A 323 4.88 -15.68 6.01
CA GLU A 323 5.20 -17.06 5.63
C GLU A 323 4.84 -17.97 6.80
N THR A 324 3.61 -18.49 6.87
CA THR A 324 3.34 -19.64 7.76
C THR A 324 2.43 -20.66 7.09
N GLU A 325 3.03 -21.85 6.90
CA GLU A 325 2.51 -23.22 6.92
C GLU A 325 1.22 -23.56 6.15
N GLY A 326 1.37 -23.87 4.86
CA GLY A 326 0.33 -24.51 4.04
C GLY A 326 -0.22 -25.85 4.56
N LYS A 327 0.33 -26.44 5.64
CA LYS A 327 -0.17 -27.67 6.27
C LYS A 327 -1.36 -27.45 7.20
N GLU A 328 -1.48 -26.31 7.88
CA GLU A 328 -2.64 -26.05 8.76
C GLU A 328 -3.89 -25.72 7.94
N TYR A 329 -3.73 -24.99 6.84
CA TYR A 329 -4.83 -24.59 5.96
C TYR A 329 -5.53 -25.76 5.27
N SER A 330 -4.78 -26.76 4.78
CA SER A 330 -5.38 -27.91 4.10
C SER A 330 -6.37 -28.66 5.00
N ALA A 331 -6.02 -28.83 6.28
CA ALA A 331 -6.88 -29.48 7.27
C ALA A 331 -8.13 -28.65 7.58
N ILE A 332 -8.04 -27.32 7.64
CA ILE A 332 -9.21 -26.43 7.81
C ILE A 332 -10.18 -26.64 6.64
N PHE A 333 -9.69 -26.57 5.41
CA PHE A 333 -10.55 -26.63 4.22
C PHE A 333 -11.12 -28.01 3.96
N GLU A 334 -10.39 -29.08 4.21
CA GLU A 334 -10.92 -30.45 4.15
C GLU A 334 -12.09 -30.63 5.12
N ASN A 335 -11.97 -30.11 6.35
CA ASN A 335 -13.03 -30.19 7.34
C ASN A 335 -14.22 -29.27 7.00
N VAL A 336 -13.99 -28.04 6.50
CA VAL A 336 -15.08 -27.18 5.98
C VAL A 336 -15.82 -27.91 4.86
N ASN A 337 -15.09 -28.56 3.96
CA ASN A 337 -15.66 -29.32 2.86
C ASN A 337 -16.52 -30.50 3.37
N GLU A 338 -16.06 -31.23 4.39
CA GLU A 338 -16.86 -32.27 5.04
C GLU A 338 -18.19 -31.73 5.61
N VAL A 339 -18.16 -30.60 6.33
CA VAL A 339 -19.36 -29.97 6.88
C VAL A 339 -20.36 -29.57 5.78
N ILE A 340 -19.86 -29.02 4.67
CA ILE A 340 -20.70 -28.63 3.52
C ILE A 340 -21.30 -29.87 2.83
N LYS A 341 -20.55 -30.97 2.70
CA LYS A 341 -21.09 -32.24 2.17
C LYS A 341 -22.20 -32.78 3.04
N ASP A 342 -22.01 -32.78 4.36
CA ASP A 342 -23.03 -33.25 5.28
C ASP A 342 -24.29 -32.40 5.19
N GLN A 343 -24.13 -31.07 5.09
CA GLN A 343 -25.26 -30.16 4.89
C GLN A 343 -25.99 -30.40 3.57
N LYS A 344 -25.25 -30.58 2.47
CA LYS A 344 -25.83 -30.92 1.16
C LYS A 344 -26.61 -32.23 1.23
N LYS A 345 -26.05 -33.26 1.87
CA LYS A 345 -26.71 -34.57 2.03
C LYS A 345 -27.99 -34.47 2.85
N VAL A 346 -27.99 -33.75 3.97
CA VAL A 346 -29.18 -33.53 4.80
C VAL A 346 -30.25 -32.76 4.01
N LEU A 347 -29.84 -31.75 3.24
CA LEU A 347 -30.74 -30.98 2.38
C LEU A 347 -31.36 -31.84 1.27
N GLU A 348 -30.58 -32.74 0.64
CA GLU A 348 -31.05 -33.68 -0.39
C GLU A 348 -32.10 -34.63 0.19
N LEU A 349 -31.82 -35.17 1.38
CA LEU A 349 -32.76 -36.04 2.10
C LEU A 349 -34.04 -35.31 2.50
N MET A 350 -33.96 -34.09 3.03
CA MET A 350 -35.15 -33.28 3.36
C MET A 350 -35.96 -32.96 2.12
N LYS A 351 -35.32 -32.59 1.01
CA LYS A 351 -36.01 -32.31 -0.27
C LYS A 351 -36.74 -33.54 -0.80
N GLN A 352 -36.15 -34.72 -0.68
CA GLN A 352 -36.71 -35.96 -1.21
C GLN A 352 -37.83 -36.53 -0.34
N LYS A 353 -37.63 -36.56 0.98
CA LYS A 353 -38.54 -37.24 1.92
C LYS A 353 -39.60 -36.35 2.53
N TYR A 354 -39.31 -35.05 2.69
CA TYR A 354 -40.17 -34.08 3.38
C TYR A 354 -40.30 -32.77 2.58
N PRO A 355 -40.73 -32.82 1.30
CA PRO A 355 -40.85 -31.63 0.46
C PRO A 355 -41.77 -30.54 1.05
N GLU A 356 -42.78 -30.94 1.83
CA GLU A 356 -43.70 -30.07 2.55
C GLU A 356 -43.00 -29.15 3.57
N TYR A 357 -41.81 -29.54 4.05
CA TYR A 357 -40.98 -28.69 4.91
C TYR A 357 -40.71 -27.33 4.29
N PHE A 358 -40.48 -27.31 2.98
CA PHE A 358 -40.14 -26.11 2.21
C PHE A 358 -41.37 -25.39 1.65
N GLU A 359 -42.58 -25.84 2.00
CA GLU A 359 -43.82 -25.12 1.67
C GLU A 359 -44.19 -24.12 2.79
N ASN A 360 -43.56 -24.22 3.95
CA ASN A 360 -43.70 -23.26 5.04
C ASN A 360 -42.78 -22.05 4.81
N GLY A 361 -43.37 -20.85 4.73
CA GLY A 361 -42.64 -19.59 4.52
C GLY A 361 -41.52 -19.32 5.54
N VAL A 362 -41.67 -19.77 6.79
CA VAL A 362 -40.63 -19.62 7.83
C VAL A 362 -39.39 -20.46 7.51
N ASN A 363 -39.59 -21.70 7.03
CA ASN A 363 -38.50 -22.60 6.68
C ASN A 363 -37.81 -22.17 5.38
N ILE A 364 -38.56 -21.59 4.43
CA ILE A 364 -37.99 -20.96 3.23
C ILE A 364 -37.13 -19.75 3.59
N GLU A 365 -37.59 -18.89 4.51
CA GLU A 365 -36.78 -17.76 4.97
C GLU A 365 -35.51 -18.21 5.70
N ALA A 366 -35.59 -19.29 6.50
CA ALA A 366 -34.40 -19.90 7.10
C ALA A 366 -33.44 -20.43 6.02
N LEU A 367 -33.97 -21.07 4.96
CA LEU A 367 -33.17 -21.57 3.84
C LEU A 367 -32.49 -20.45 3.04
N LYS A 368 -33.17 -19.31 2.83
CA LYS A 368 -32.58 -18.11 2.19
C LYS A 368 -31.42 -17.54 2.98
N ARG A 369 -31.54 -17.44 4.31
CA ARG A 369 -30.44 -16.99 5.18
C ARG A 369 -29.24 -17.94 5.08
N LYS A 370 -29.49 -19.25 5.05
CA LYS A 370 -28.46 -20.27 4.88
C LYS A 370 -27.75 -20.16 3.52
N GLN A 371 -28.53 -19.99 2.45
CA GLN A 371 -27.98 -19.76 1.12
C GLN A 371 -27.06 -18.53 1.11
N PHE A 372 -27.50 -17.43 1.72
CA PHE A 372 -26.69 -16.21 1.83
C PHE A 372 -25.36 -16.45 2.57
N VAL A 373 -25.36 -17.18 3.68
CA VAL A 373 -24.12 -17.52 4.41
C VAL A 373 -23.15 -18.32 3.52
N ILE A 374 -23.66 -19.33 2.81
CA ILE A 374 -22.85 -20.18 1.90
C ILE A 374 -22.29 -19.37 0.73
N ASP A 375 -23.11 -18.51 0.10
CA ASP A 375 -22.67 -17.62 -0.98
C ASP A 375 -21.56 -16.68 -0.52
N LYS A 376 -21.70 -16.15 0.69
CA LYS A 376 -20.70 -15.26 1.29
C LYS A 376 -19.42 -16.01 1.65
N MET A 377 -19.50 -17.24 2.14
CA MET A 377 -18.33 -18.11 2.34
C MET A 377 -17.60 -18.37 1.01
N ALA A 378 -18.32 -18.73 -0.06
CA ALA A 378 -17.73 -18.96 -1.38
C ALA A 378 -17.04 -17.70 -1.93
N GLN A 379 -17.68 -16.54 -1.77
CA GLN A 379 -17.11 -15.26 -2.16
C GLN A 379 -15.80 -14.96 -1.40
N ILE A 380 -15.77 -15.20 -0.10
CA ILE A 380 -14.59 -14.99 0.73
C ILE A 380 -13.46 -15.95 0.36
N LEU A 381 -13.75 -17.25 0.22
CA LEU A 381 -12.75 -18.25 -0.19
C LEU A 381 -12.20 -17.97 -1.59
N GLY A 382 -13.01 -17.41 -2.50
CA GLY A 382 -12.54 -16.93 -3.79
C GLY A 382 -11.47 -15.85 -3.65
N ARG A 383 -11.63 -14.91 -2.71
CA ARG A 383 -10.61 -13.87 -2.44
C ARG A 383 -9.30 -14.48 -1.92
N PHE A 384 -9.36 -15.48 -1.04
CA PHE A 384 -8.16 -16.20 -0.57
C PHE A 384 -7.45 -16.92 -1.70
N ARG A 385 -8.18 -17.61 -2.58
CA ARG A 385 -7.63 -18.31 -3.74
C ARG A 385 -6.86 -17.35 -4.65
N ASP A 386 -7.42 -16.17 -4.89
CA ASP A 386 -6.85 -15.16 -5.79
C ASP A 386 -5.64 -14.43 -5.17
N SER A 387 -5.35 -14.67 -3.88
CA SER A 387 -4.13 -14.19 -3.22
C SER A 387 -2.88 -14.94 -3.70
N PRO A 388 -1.67 -14.36 -3.61
CA PRO A 388 -0.42 -15.02 -3.99
C PRO A 388 -0.14 -16.33 -3.22
N GLN A 389 -0.63 -16.44 -1.99
CA GLN A 389 -0.51 -17.65 -1.16
C GLN A 389 -1.57 -18.70 -1.56
N GLY A 390 -2.70 -18.24 -2.09
CA GLY A 390 -3.83 -19.04 -2.56
C GLY A 390 -3.54 -19.99 -3.74
N GLN A 391 -2.45 -19.79 -4.47
CA GLN A 391 -2.13 -20.62 -5.64
C GLN A 391 -1.59 -22.02 -5.29
N THR A 392 -1.27 -22.30 -4.03
CA THR A 392 -0.63 -23.56 -3.60
C THR A 392 -1.55 -24.54 -2.89
N ILE A 393 -2.79 -24.15 -2.55
CA ILE A 393 -3.70 -24.93 -1.69
C ILE A 393 -5.02 -25.21 -2.45
N GLY A 394 -5.67 -26.36 -2.19
CA GLY A 394 -6.79 -26.90 -2.97
C GLY A 394 -8.15 -26.20 -2.84
N TYR A 395 -8.21 -24.85 -2.87
CA TYR A 395 -9.42 -24.05 -2.65
C TYR A 395 -10.58 -24.34 -3.60
N ASN A 396 -10.27 -24.73 -4.84
CA ASN A 396 -11.27 -24.86 -5.90
C ASN A 396 -12.36 -25.88 -5.54
N ARG A 397 -11.99 -26.99 -4.91
CA ARG A 397 -12.94 -28.04 -4.54
C ARG A 397 -13.99 -27.54 -3.53
N THR A 398 -13.55 -26.86 -2.48
CA THR A 398 -14.45 -26.34 -1.45
C THR A 398 -15.36 -25.23 -2.00
N ILE A 399 -14.82 -24.35 -2.86
CA ILE A 399 -15.62 -23.31 -3.54
C ILE A 399 -16.67 -23.95 -4.45
N ASP A 400 -16.32 -24.98 -5.22
CA ASP A 400 -17.24 -25.68 -6.10
C ASP A 400 -18.37 -26.38 -5.31
N GLU A 401 -18.04 -27.01 -4.18
CA GLU A 401 -19.02 -27.65 -3.30
C GLU A 401 -19.97 -26.63 -2.63
N LEU A 402 -19.47 -25.46 -2.23
CA LEU A 402 -20.30 -24.35 -1.74
C LEU A 402 -21.25 -23.84 -2.84
N ASN A 403 -20.74 -23.58 -4.04
CA ASN A 403 -21.53 -23.12 -5.19
C ASN A 403 -22.60 -24.14 -5.58
N ALA A 404 -22.28 -25.43 -5.56
CA ALA A 404 -23.25 -26.50 -5.84
C ALA A 404 -24.36 -26.56 -4.78
N THR A 405 -24.00 -26.40 -3.50
CA THR A 405 -24.94 -26.39 -2.39
C THR A 405 -25.86 -25.16 -2.45
N SER A 406 -25.32 -23.98 -2.75
CA SER A 406 -26.12 -22.76 -2.95
C SER A 406 -27.13 -22.92 -4.09
N LYS A 407 -26.71 -23.41 -5.27
CA LYS A 407 -27.61 -23.67 -6.40
C LYS A 407 -28.75 -24.63 -6.05
N MET A 408 -28.46 -25.62 -5.20
CA MET A 408 -29.50 -26.54 -4.72
C MET A 408 -30.53 -25.84 -3.84
N MET A 409 -30.09 -24.98 -2.90
CA MET A 409 -30.98 -24.15 -2.09
C MET A 409 -31.82 -23.21 -2.96
N GLU A 410 -31.19 -22.55 -3.94
CA GLU A 410 -31.87 -21.66 -4.89
C GLU A 410 -32.99 -22.39 -5.65
N SER A 411 -32.75 -23.61 -6.11
CA SER A 411 -33.74 -24.45 -6.78
C SER A 411 -34.94 -24.76 -5.86
N ILE A 412 -34.70 -25.08 -4.60
CA ILE A 412 -35.77 -25.35 -3.62
C ILE A 412 -36.60 -24.08 -3.37
N ILE A 413 -35.94 -22.93 -3.21
CA ILE A 413 -36.58 -21.63 -2.97
C ILE A 413 -37.46 -21.21 -4.17
N LYS A 414 -36.95 -21.37 -5.41
CA LYS A 414 -37.72 -21.06 -6.62
C LYS A 414 -38.95 -21.94 -6.75
N ASN A 415 -38.82 -23.24 -6.50
CA ASN A 415 -39.95 -24.18 -6.61
C ASN A 415 -41.05 -23.92 -5.57
N ALA A 416 -40.68 -23.46 -4.37
CA ALA A 416 -41.64 -23.07 -3.34
C ALA A 416 -42.43 -21.80 -3.71
N LYS A 417 -41.76 -20.78 -4.28
CA LYS A 417 -42.42 -19.56 -4.78
C LYS A 417 -43.46 -19.86 -5.86
N VAL A 418 -43.14 -20.73 -6.81
CA VAL A 418 -44.06 -21.15 -7.88
C VAL A 418 -45.30 -21.85 -7.30
N LYS A 419 -45.15 -22.66 -6.25
CA LYS A 419 -46.28 -23.30 -5.55
C LYS A 419 -47.14 -22.31 -4.74
N GLU A 420 -46.53 -21.27 -4.16
CA GLU A 420 -47.24 -20.22 -3.44
C GLU A 420 -48.09 -19.37 -4.40
N GLU A 421 -47.52 -18.97 -5.54
CA GLU A 421 -48.22 -18.21 -6.59
C GLU A 421 -49.33 -19.02 -7.28
N THR A 422 -49.13 -20.32 -7.49
CA THR A 422 -50.16 -21.22 -8.07
C THR A 422 -51.22 -21.67 -7.06
N GLY A 423 -50.89 -21.69 -5.76
CA GLY A 423 -51.83 -22.01 -4.67
C GLY A 423 -52.77 -20.85 -4.30
N ILE A 424 -52.37 -19.60 -4.52
CA ILE A 424 -53.23 -18.41 -4.32
C ILE A 424 -54.39 -18.38 -5.34
N ALA A 425 -54.24 -19.03 -6.49
CA ALA A 425 -55.31 -19.14 -7.49
C ALA A 425 -56.44 -20.13 -7.12
N LYS A 426 -56.39 -20.81 -5.96
CA LYS A 426 -57.31 -21.94 -5.67
C LYS A 426 -57.95 -22.01 -4.28
N GLY A 427 -57.99 -20.94 -3.48
CA GLY A 427 -58.74 -21.02 -2.22
C GLY A 427 -58.88 -19.73 -1.43
N GLU A 428 -60.07 -19.13 -1.50
CA GLU A 428 -60.59 -18.16 -0.53
C GLU A 428 -60.66 -18.79 0.87
N SER A 429 -59.86 -18.30 1.82
CA SER A 429 -60.03 -18.42 3.29
C SER A 429 -58.73 -18.13 4.09
N ARG A 430 -57.60 -17.83 3.43
CA ARG A 430 -56.30 -17.55 4.11
C ARG A 430 -56.07 -16.10 4.57
N TRP A 431 -56.96 -15.17 4.25
CA TRP A 431 -56.74 -13.74 4.55
C TRP A 431 -56.78 -13.40 6.05
N LEU A 432 -57.53 -14.16 6.87
CA LEU A 432 -57.61 -13.91 8.32
C LEU A 432 -56.38 -14.38 9.10
N VAL A 433 -55.67 -15.42 8.64
CA VAL A 433 -54.44 -15.91 9.29
C VAL A 433 -53.23 -15.06 8.88
N VAL A 434 -53.19 -14.57 7.64
CA VAL A 434 -52.14 -13.66 7.15
C VAL A 434 -52.23 -12.30 7.86
N ALA A 435 -53.44 -11.78 8.14
CA ALA A 435 -53.63 -10.55 8.92
C ALA A 435 -53.15 -10.68 10.38
N LEU A 436 -53.36 -11.85 11.00
CA LEU A 436 -52.91 -12.12 12.38
C LEU A 436 -51.39 -12.30 12.49
N VAL A 437 -50.75 -12.91 11.50
CA VAL A 437 -49.28 -13.08 11.46
C VAL A 437 -48.56 -11.76 11.13
N LEU A 438 -49.13 -10.91 10.27
CA LEU A 438 -48.59 -9.58 10.00
C LEU A 438 -48.60 -8.67 11.24
N LEU A 439 -49.62 -8.76 12.09
CA LEU A 439 -49.67 -7.99 13.35
C LEU A 439 -48.61 -8.42 14.38
N VAL A 440 -48.28 -9.72 14.43
CA VAL A 440 -47.22 -10.23 15.32
C VAL A 440 -45.82 -9.84 14.80
N ILE A 441 -45.62 -9.82 13.48
CA ILE A 441 -44.35 -9.41 12.85
C ILE A 441 -44.09 -7.90 13.04
N ILE A 442 -45.13 -7.06 12.95
CA ILE A 442 -45.00 -5.62 13.22
C ILE A 442 -44.70 -5.36 14.72
N GLY A 443 -45.27 -6.16 15.63
CA GLY A 443 -44.97 -6.08 17.06
C GLY A 443 -43.53 -6.45 17.42
N ILE A 444 -42.96 -7.50 16.79
CA ILE A 444 -41.57 -7.92 17.04
C ILE A 444 -40.56 -6.96 16.37
N GLY A 445 -40.89 -6.41 15.20
CA GLY A 445 -40.07 -5.38 14.54
C GLY A 445 -39.95 -4.08 15.35
N ALA A 446 -41.03 -3.67 16.03
CA ALA A 446 -41.02 -2.50 16.92
C ALA A 446 -40.17 -2.73 18.19
N ILE A 447 -40.13 -3.96 18.72
CA ILE A 447 -39.32 -4.31 19.88
C ILE A 447 -37.82 -4.33 19.52
N ILE A 448 -37.46 -4.84 18.34
CA ILE A 448 -36.06 -4.86 17.88
C ILE A 448 -35.56 -3.44 17.55
N SER A 449 -36.37 -2.59 16.92
CA SER A 449 -36.03 -1.18 16.71
C SER A 449 -36.00 -0.36 18.01
N GLY A 450 -36.86 -0.66 18.98
CA GLY A 450 -36.87 -0.04 20.31
C GLY A 450 -35.61 -0.36 21.13
N ILE A 451 -35.16 -1.62 21.10
CA ILE A 451 -33.92 -2.05 21.77
C ILE A 451 -32.68 -1.43 21.09
N TYR A 452 -32.70 -1.24 19.76
CA TYR A 452 -31.60 -0.59 19.04
C TYR A 452 -31.50 0.93 19.32
N LEU A 453 -32.64 1.61 19.52
CA LEU A 453 -32.67 3.04 19.84
C LEU A 453 -32.37 3.33 21.33
N ILE A 454 -32.78 2.47 22.25
CA ILE A 454 -32.45 2.62 23.69
C ILE A 454 -30.95 2.35 23.92
N ARG A 455 -30.34 1.40 23.20
CA ARG A 455 -28.90 1.11 23.30
C ARG A 455 -28.00 2.21 22.71
N ARG A 456 -28.53 3.06 21.82
CA ARG A 456 -27.81 4.23 21.27
C ARG A 456 -27.96 5.49 22.11
N LYS A 457 -28.93 5.54 23.03
CA LYS A 457 -29.18 6.69 23.93
C LYS A 457 -28.61 6.52 25.35
N GLY A 458 -28.11 5.33 25.70
CA GLY A 458 -27.56 5.01 27.03
C GLY A 458 -26.03 5.12 27.18
N SER A 459 -25.30 5.66 26.19
CA SER A 459 -23.84 5.89 26.32
C SER A 459 -23.44 7.38 26.26
N GLY A 460 -24.37 8.26 26.62
CA GLY A 460 -24.12 9.70 26.76
C GLY A 460 -24.95 10.24 27.90
N ASP A 461 -24.58 9.88 29.13
CA ASP A 461 -24.60 10.73 30.33
C ASP A 461 -24.31 9.88 31.58
N VAL A 462 -23.66 10.52 32.57
CA VAL A 462 -23.23 10.04 33.91
C VAL A 462 -21.90 9.25 33.88
N GLN A 463 -20.75 9.78 34.34
CA GLN A 463 -20.41 11.00 35.09
C GLN A 463 -18.94 11.36 34.79
#